data_AF-A0A964T4Q0-F1
#
_entry.id   AF-A0A964T4Q0-F1
#
_cell.length_a   1.000
_cell.length_b   1.000
_cell.length_c   1.000
_cell.angle_alpha   90.00
_cell.angle_beta   90.00
_cell.angle_gamma   90.00
#
_symmetry.space_group_name_H-M   'P 1'
#
loop_
_entity.id
_entity.type
_entity.pdbx_description
1 polymer ?
#
loop_
_entity_poly.entity_id
_entity_poly.type
_entity_poly.pdbx_seq_one_letter_code
_entity_poly.pdbx_strand_id
1 'polypeptide(L)'
;MRLVRFEAEAGIRLGALWKDGGLIVDLRKAVAALLEAAGDPFADEEAAIRIPGDTAEFLRRGDRSEALVREALAALEAGGLDPSGVTLSCDAVRLAVPIVPPLIVCGGANFWDHLRELGRDKPDHVEFFLKNAESVVGPQDPIPYRPWASGKLDYEVELGIVIGRRARCVAAADALDFVFGYTVVNDMAIRDRQLFAYDPTTFHVKYGDGKVFDANSALGPAIVSRDEVPDPMNLPMSCSVDGAIRQDSNTRSYIWGVREVVEYYSSMITLEPGFVICPGTPGGCAVGSDPECGGRHAPRDPHGEYLRPGQSVMVAVGGIGTLRNEIGPGPAEGGATGQAATETLS
;
A
#
# COMPACT_ATOMS: atom_id res chain seq x y z
N MET A 1 -11.39 12.28 3.46
CA MET A 1 -11.11 12.34 2.00
C MET A 1 -10.49 11.03 1.54
N ARG A 2 -10.67 10.67 0.26
CA ARG A 2 -10.09 9.46 -0.34
C ARG A 2 -9.15 9.83 -1.49
N LEU A 3 -7.85 9.82 -1.24
CA LEU A 3 -6.84 10.23 -2.23
C LEU A 3 -6.57 9.12 -3.23
N VAL A 4 -6.48 9.50 -4.50
CA VAL A 4 -6.05 8.64 -5.60
C VAL A 4 -4.96 9.35 -6.40
N ARG A 5 -4.19 8.59 -7.17
CA ARG A 5 -3.34 9.12 -8.22
C ARG A 5 -3.84 8.61 -9.55
N PHE A 6 -3.79 9.42 -10.59
CA PHE A 6 -4.28 9.04 -11.90
C PHE A 6 -3.37 9.58 -13.00
N GLU A 7 -3.34 8.88 -14.14
CA GLU A 7 -2.63 9.31 -15.32
C GLU A 7 -3.38 10.46 -16.02
N ALA A 8 -2.71 11.59 -16.21
CA ALA A 8 -3.19 12.71 -17.02
C ALA A 8 -2.19 13.01 -18.14
N GLU A 9 -2.57 13.85 -19.12
CA GLU A 9 -1.72 14.20 -20.27
C GLU A 9 -0.32 14.71 -19.88
N ALA A 10 -0.24 15.48 -18.80
CA ALA A 10 0.99 16.07 -18.29
C ALA A 10 1.69 15.22 -17.21
N GLY A 11 1.35 13.93 -17.11
CA GLY A 11 1.88 13.00 -16.11
C GLY A 11 0.90 12.71 -14.96
N ILE A 12 1.39 12.02 -13.93
CA ILE A 12 0.56 11.58 -12.80
C ILE A 12 0.10 12.79 -11.98
N ARG A 13 -1.21 12.84 -11.68
CA ARG A 13 -1.84 13.86 -10.84
C ARG A 13 -2.41 13.26 -9.58
N LEU A 14 -2.55 14.11 -8.55
CA LEU A 14 -3.21 13.78 -7.31
C LEU A 14 -4.69 14.15 -7.42
N GLY A 15 -5.56 13.21 -7.05
CA GLY A 15 -7.00 13.38 -7.08
C GLY A 15 -7.66 12.94 -5.77
N ALA A 16 -8.94 13.24 -5.64
CA ALA A 16 -9.79 12.68 -4.61
C ALA A 16 -11.03 12.01 -5.23
N LEU A 17 -11.38 10.81 -4.76
CA LEU A 17 -12.64 10.18 -5.14
C LEU A 17 -13.81 11.03 -4.64
N TRP A 18 -14.81 11.20 -5.50
CA TRP A 18 -15.95 12.07 -5.27
C TRP A 18 -17.25 11.42 -5.76
N LYS A 19 -18.39 11.84 -5.19
CA LYS A 19 -19.74 11.28 -5.46
C LYS A 19 -19.74 9.74 -5.51
N ASP A 20 -19.49 9.13 -4.34
CA ASP A 20 -19.42 7.68 -4.13
C ASP A 20 -18.41 6.94 -5.01
N GLY A 21 -17.40 7.66 -5.53
CA GLY A 21 -16.35 7.08 -6.36
C GLY A 21 -16.70 6.99 -7.85
N GLY A 22 -17.75 7.67 -8.31
CA GLY A 22 -18.03 7.82 -9.74
C GLY A 22 -17.17 8.89 -10.43
N LEU A 23 -16.64 9.84 -9.65
CA LEU A 23 -15.83 10.95 -10.14
C LEU A 23 -14.50 11.05 -9.39
N ILE A 24 -13.51 11.66 -10.03
CA ILE A 24 -12.24 12.10 -9.44
C ILE A 24 -12.17 13.61 -9.55
N VAL A 25 -11.94 14.28 -8.43
CA VAL A 25 -11.57 15.70 -8.42
C VAL A 25 -10.06 15.79 -8.63
N ASP A 26 -9.61 16.49 -9.69
CA ASP A 26 -8.21 16.90 -9.84
C ASP A 26 -7.90 17.96 -8.78
N LEU A 27 -7.15 17.57 -7.74
CA LEU A 27 -6.94 18.42 -6.58
C LEU A 27 -6.15 19.68 -6.91
N ARG A 28 -5.26 19.64 -7.92
CA ARG A 28 -4.54 20.85 -8.32
C ARG A 28 -5.49 21.85 -8.94
N LYS A 29 -6.34 21.39 -9.87
CA LYS A 29 -7.32 22.27 -10.52
C LYS A 29 -8.36 22.81 -9.54
N ALA A 30 -8.82 21.97 -8.61
CA ALA A 30 -9.78 22.40 -7.59
C ALA A 30 -9.18 23.47 -6.66
N VAL A 31 -7.92 23.32 -6.24
CA VAL A 31 -7.23 24.33 -5.43
C VAL A 31 -6.93 25.59 -6.24
N ALA A 32 -6.55 25.48 -7.52
CA ALA A 32 -6.39 26.65 -8.38
C ALA A 32 -7.71 27.44 -8.51
N ALA A 33 -8.83 26.75 -8.76
CA ALA A 33 -10.14 27.40 -8.84
C ALA A 33 -10.55 28.07 -7.52
N LEU A 34 -10.23 27.46 -6.38
CA LEU A 34 -10.44 28.06 -5.06
C LEU A 34 -9.62 29.36 -4.89
N LEU A 35 -8.34 29.34 -5.25
CA LEU A 35 -7.45 30.50 -5.13
C LEU A 35 -7.84 31.62 -6.11
N GLU A 36 -8.24 31.27 -7.33
CA GLU A 36 -8.75 32.22 -8.33
C GLU A 36 -10.01 32.92 -7.82
N ALA A 37 -10.95 32.17 -7.23
CA ALA A 37 -12.15 32.72 -6.62
C ALA A 37 -11.84 33.67 -5.44
N ALA A 38 -10.70 33.48 -4.78
CA ALA A 38 -10.18 34.37 -3.73
C ALA A 38 -9.41 35.59 -4.29
N GLY A 39 -9.23 35.69 -5.61
CA GLY A 39 -8.55 36.79 -6.29
C GLY A 39 -7.03 36.66 -6.36
N ASP A 40 -6.48 35.45 -6.21
CA ASP A 40 -5.04 35.20 -6.37
C ASP A 40 -4.65 35.19 -7.85
N PRO A 41 -3.80 36.12 -8.33
CA PRO A 41 -3.36 36.16 -9.72
C PRO A 41 -2.36 35.05 -10.10
N PHE A 42 -1.87 34.27 -9.13
CA PHE A 42 -0.93 33.16 -9.30
C PHE A 42 -1.54 31.82 -8.86
N ALA A 43 -2.87 31.71 -8.92
CA ALA A 43 -3.63 30.56 -8.44
C ALA A 43 -3.11 29.21 -9.00
N ASP A 44 -2.79 29.16 -10.30
CA ASP A 44 -2.28 27.95 -10.95
C ASP A 44 -0.88 27.57 -10.46
N GLU A 45 0.04 28.54 -10.36
CA GLU A 45 1.41 28.33 -9.87
C GLU A 45 1.43 27.91 -8.40
N GLU A 46 0.66 28.59 -7.54
CA GLU A 46 0.55 28.24 -6.13
C GLU A 46 -0.06 26.84 -5.97
N ALA A 47 -1.14 26.52 -6.68
CA ALA A 47 -1.72 25.19 -6.65
C ALA A 47 -0.72 24.11 -7.12
N ALA A 48 0.10 24.40 -8.14
CA ALA A 48 1.13 23.47 -8.61
C ALA A 48 2.23 23.20 -7.57
N ILE A 49 2.61 24.21 -6.78
CA ILE A 49 3.59 24.08 -5.70
C ILE A 49 3.00 23.33 -4.50
N ARG A 50 1.74 23.62 -4.14
CA ARG A 50 1.08 23.07 -2.95
C ARG A 50 0.59 21.65 -3.16
N ILE A 51 0.14 21.33 -4.38
CA ILE A 51 -0.51 20.07 -4.74
C ILE A 51 0.34 19.35 -5.82
N PRO A 52 1.47 18.73 -5.40
CA PRO A 52 2.26 17.90 -6.30
C PRO A 52 1.49 16.65 -6.72
N GLY A 53 1.91 16.01 -7.81
CA GLY A 53 1.33 14.74 -8.26
C GLY A 53 1.78 13.52 -7.45
N ASP A 54 2.79 13.69 -6.59
CA ASP A 54 3.29 12.66 -5.68
C ASP A 54 2.67 12.80 -4.29
N THR A 55 2.03 11.72 -3.81
CA THR A 55 1.35 11.74 -2.50
C THR A 55 2.33 11.91 -1.35
N ALA A 56 3.52 11.29 -1.40
CA ALA A 56 4.50 11.43 -0.32
C ALA A 56 5.02 12.88 -0.22
N GLU A 57 5.20 13.57 -1.35
CA GLU A 57 5.51 14.99 -1.39
C GLU A 57 4.36 15.84 -0.87
N PHE A 58 3.12 15.55 -1.28
CA PHE A 58 1.93 16.24 -0.76
C PHE A 58 1.86 16.15 0.76
N LEU A 59 2.05 14.95 1.34
CA LEU A 59 2.07 14.76 2.79
C LEU A 59 3.23 15.52 3.46
N ARG A 60 4.40 15.63 2.81
CA ARG A 60 5.51 16.45 3.30
C ARG A 60 5.22 17.96 3.27
N ARG A 61 4.30 18.44 2.42
CA ARG A 61 3.81 19.83 2.49
C ARG A 61 2.96 20.10 3.74
N GLY A 62 2.42 19.03 4.33
CA GLY A 62 1.76 19.03 5.64
C GLY A 62 0.41 19.74 5.65
N ASP A 63 -0.01 20.14 6.86
CA ASP A 63 -1.36 20.60 7.17
C ASP A 63 -1.87 21.75 6.29
N ARG A 64 -0.98 22.62 5.78
CA ARG A 64 -1.38 23.75 4.92
C ARG A 64 -1.90 23.29 3.57
N SER A 65 -1.22 22.34 2.93
CA SER A 65 -1.69 21.78 1.65
C SER A 65 -2.93 20.92 1.86
N GLU A 66 -2.99 20.18 2.97
CA GLU A 66 -4.18 19.39 3.31
C GLU A 66 -5.40 20.29 3.56
N ALA A 67 -5.24 21.41 4.27
CA ALA A 67 -6.31 22.36 4.53
C ALA A 67 -6.87 22.96 3.23
N LEU A 68 -6.01 23.36 2.29
CA LEU A 68 -6.44 23.85 0.97
C LEU A 68 -7.23 22.81 0.18
N VAL A 69 -6.79 21.56 0.21
CA VAL A 69 -7.54 20.45 -0.42
C VAL A 69 -8.91 20.30 0.21
N ARG A 70 -8.98 20.28 1.55
CA ARG A 70 -10.26 20.13 2.27
C ARG A 70 -11.19 21.31 1.99
N GLU A 71 -10.66 22.52 1.91
CA GLU A 71 -11.42 23.73 1.56
C GLU A 71 -11.96 23.67 0.13
N ALA A 72 -11.13 23.28 -0.85
CA ALA A 72 -11.55 23.14 -2.24
C ALA A 72 -12.64 22.07 -2.41
N LEU A 73 -12.49 20.91 -1.75
CA LEU A 73 -13.50 19.86 -1.74
C LEU A 73 -14.81 20.32 -1.08
N ALA A 74 -14.72 21.05 0.04
CA ALA A 74 -15.89 21.61 0.70
C ALA A 74 -16.60 22.66 -0.16
N ALA A 75 -15.86 23.51 -0.87
CA ALA A 75 -16.40 24.49 -1.79
C ALA A 75 -17.11 23.83 -2.98
N LEU A 76 -16.58 22.73 -3.53
CA LEU A 76 -17.26 21.93 -4.55
C LEU A 76 -18.57 21.33 -4.03
N GLU A 77 -18.58 20.75 -2.82
CA GLU A 77 -19.80 20.19 -2.24
C GLU A 77 -20.87 21.25 -1.95
N ALA A 78 -20.44 22.45 -1.56
CA ALA A 78 -21.33 23.58 -1.32
C ALA A 78 -21.81 24.28 -2.61
N GLY A 79 -21.32 23.87 -3.79
CA GLY A 79 -21.62 24.52 -5.06
C GLY A 79 -20.94 25.89 -5.25
N GLY A 80 -19.90 26.18 -4.45
CA GLY A 80 -19.09 27.38 -4.56
C GLY A 80 -18.04 27.33 -5.67
N LEU A 81 -17.75 26.13 -6.21
CA LEU A 81 -16.88 25.92 -7.37
C LEU A 81 -17.61 25.09 -8.43
N ASP A 82 -17.36 25.38 -9.70
CA ASP A 82 -17.91 24.61 -10.83
C ASP A 82 -17.15 23.28 -11.00
N PRO A 83 -17.82 22.11 -10.89
CA PRO A 83 -17.17 20.82 -11.10
C PRO A 83 -16.75 20.56 -12.56
N SER A 84 -17.31 21.26 -13.55
CA SER A 84 -17.19 20.93 -14.98
C SER A 84 -15.77 21.04 -15.57
N GLY A 85 -14.85 21.71 -14.88
CA GLY A 85 -13.43 21.82 -15.27
C GLY A 85 -12.42 21.11 -14.35
N VAL A 86 -12.88 20.63 -13.19
CA VAL A 86 -12.00 20.08 -12.14
C VAL A 86 -12.30 18.61 -11.82
N THR A 87 -13.32 18.03 -12.44
CA THR A 87 -13.72 16.62 -12.23
C THR A 87 -13.54 15.79 -13.49
N LEU A 88 -13.27 14.50 -13.29
CA LEU A 88 -13.09 13.49 -14.32
C LEU A 88 -13.94 12.27 -13.95
N SER A 89 -14.45 11.55 -14.94
CA SER A 89 -15.05 10.23 -14.69
C SER A 89 -13.96 9.25 -14.25
N CYS A 90 -14.21 8.47 -13.19
CA CYS A 90 -13.30 7.41 -12.76
C CYS A 90 -13.00 6.42 -13.90
N ASP A 91 -14.00 6.09 -14.72
CA ASP A 91 -13.87 5.14 -15.83
C ASP A 91 -13.08 5.72 -17.01
N ALA A 92 -12.87 7.04 -17.04
CA ALA A 92 -12.15 7.71 -18.12
C ALA A 92 -10.65 7.85 -17.84
N VAL A 93 -10.16 7.43 -16.67
CA VAL A 93 -8.74 7.55 -16.31
C VAL A 93 -8.19 6.23 -15.77
N ARG A 94 -6.89 6.03 -15.97
CA ARG A 94 -6.16 4.95 -15.31
C ARG A 94 -5.67 5.42 -13.94
N LEU A 95 -5.98 4.64 -12.91
CA LEU A 95 -5.42 4.87 -11.58
C LEU A 95 -3.96 4.43 -11.55
N ALA A 96 -3.10 5.31 -11.05
CA ALA A 96 -1.74 4.99 -10.67
C ALA A 96 -1.71 4.49 -9.22
N VAL A 97 -0.57 3.97 -8.77
CA VAL A 97 -0.38 3.66 -7.36
C VAL A 97 -0.63 4.91 -6.50
N PRO A 98 -1.47 4.84 -5.45
CA PRO A 98 -1.87 6.03 -4.70
C PRO A 98 -0.72 6.64 -3.89
N ILE A 99 0.34 5.87 -3.64
CA ILE A 99 1.60 6.36 -3.06
C ILE A 99 2.75 5.44 -3.46
N VAL A 100 3.91 6.03 -3.81
CA VAL A 100 5.19 5.30 -3.88
C VAL A 100 5.94 5.63 -2.60
N PRO A 101 5.82 4.82 -1.54
CA PRO A 101 6.46 5.10 -0.27
C PRO A 101 7.99 5.05 -0.41
N PRO A 102 8.74 6.01 0.17
CA PRO A 102 10.20 5.91 0.22
C PRO A 102 10.68 4.68 1.02
N LEU A 103 9.88 4.25 2.01
CA LEU A 103 10.10 3.06 2.81
C LEU A 103 8.77 2.43 3.21
N ILE A 104 8.69 1.10 3.11
CA ILE A 104 7.61 0.32 3.70
C ILE A 104 8.18 -0.44 4.90
N VAL A 105 7.53 -0.26 6.04
CA VAL A 105 7.89 -0.88 7.31
C VAL A 105 6.93 -2.03 7.55
N CYS A 106 7.43 -3.25 7.56
CA CYS A 106 6.57 -4.43 7.61
C CYS A 106 6.69 -5.20 8.92
N GLY A 107 5.56 -5.68 9.40
CA GLY A 107 5.40 -6.59 10.51
C GLY A 107 5.27 -8.03 10.05
N GLY A 108 5.83 -8.94 10.83
CA GLY A 108 5.58 -10.38 10.69
C GLY A 108 4.72 -10.88 11.84
N ALA A 109 3.95 -11.93 11.57
CA ALA A 109 3.29 -12.74 12.61
C ALA A 109 2.38 -11.95 13.58
N ASN A 110 1.71 -10.90 13.11
CA ASN A 110 0.89 -9.99 13.93
C ASN A 110 -0.61 -10.35 13.95
N PHE A 111 -0.99 -11.57 13.58
CA PHE A 111 -2.38 -12.01 13.53
C PHE A 111 -2.57 -13.33 14.28
N TRP A 112 -3.57 -13.39 15.16
CA TRP A 112 -3.81 -14.59 15.98
C TRP A 112 -4.20 -15.82 15.15
N ASP A 113 -4.97 -15.64 14.09
CA ASP A 113 -5.35 -16.73 13.17
C ASP A 113 -4.14 -17.21 12.34
N HIS A 114 -3.29 -16.30 11.88
CA HIS A 114 -2.06 -16.64 11.16
C HIS A 114 -1.05 -17.43 12.04
N LEU A 115 -0.87 -17.03 13.30
CA LEU A 115 -0.01 -17.79 14.23
C LEU A 115 -0.53 -19.22 14.47
N ARG A 116 -1.84 -19.37 14.65
CA ARG A 116 -2.47 -20.69 14.82
C ARG A 116 -2.28 -21.57 13.60
N GLU A 117 -2.38 -20.98 12.39
CA GLU A 117 -2.20 -21.66 11.12
C GLU A 117 -0.81 -22.31 10.99
N LEU A 118 0.21 -21.56 11.40
CA LEU A 118 1.60 -22.03 11.40
C LEU A 118 1.98 -22.84 12.66
N GLY A 119 1.09 -22.89 13.65
CA GLY A 119 1.36 -23.42 14.99
C GLY A 119 2.57 -22.75 15.65
N ARG A 120 2.66 -21.43 15.51
CA ARG A 120 3.68 -20.57 16.13
C ARG A 120 3.12 -19.92 17.38
N ASP A 121 3.97 -19.75 18.39
CA ASP A 121 3.63 -18.95 19.56
C ASP A 121 3.68 -17.45 19.25
N LYS A 122 3.03 -16.64 20.09
CA LYS A 122 3.11 -15.17 20.00
C LYS A 122 4.58 -14.75 20.19
N PRO A 123 5.17 -13.98 19.25
CA PRO A 123 6.50 -13.43 19.44
C PRO A 123 6.53 -12.44 20.63
N ASP A 124 7.69 -12.33 21.30
CA ASP A 124 7.87 -11.42 22.43
C ASP A 124 7.81 -9.93 22.01
N HIS A 125 8.15 -9.66 20.75
CA HIS A 125 8.19 -8.33 20.15
C HIS A 125 7.64 -8.35 18.73
N VAL A 126 7.23 -7.18 18.22
CA VAL A 126 6.77 -7.05 16.83
C VAL A 126 7.94 -7.39 15.89
N GLU A 127 7.73 -8.36 15.00
CA GLU A 127 8.72 -8.69 13.95
C GLU A 127 8.86 -7.54 12.96
N PHE A 128 10.03 -7.44 12.31
CA PHE A 128 10.36 -6.28 11.49
C PHE A 128 11.16 -6.69 10.25
N PHE A 129 10.71 -6.23 9.09
CA PHE A 129 11.47 -6.18 7.86
C PHE A 129 11.09 -4.93 7.06
N LEU A 130 11.85 -4.63 6.02
CA LEU A 130 11.67 -3.42 5.22
C LEU A 130 11.48 -3.80 3.75
N LYS A 131 10.65 -3.03 3.04
CA LYS A 131 10.54 -3.08 1.58
C LYS A 131 10.83 -1.71 0.99
N ASN A 132 11.45 -1.73 -0.20
CA ASN A 132 11.83 -0.54 -0.94
C ASN A 132 10.72 -0.08 -1.90
N ALA A 133 10.88 1.12 -2.46
CA ALA A 133 9.95 1.71 -3.41
C ALA A 133 9.75 0.86 -4.68
N GLU A 134 10.79 0.18 -5.17
CA GLU A 134 10.72 -0.67 -6.37
C GLU A 134 9.80 -1.89 -6.19
N SER A 135 9.56 -2.32 -4.94
CA SER A 135 8.61 -3.40 -4.66
C SER A 135 7.15 -3.03 -4.94
N VAL A 136 6.84 -1.76 -5.15
CA VAL A 136 5.47 -1.27 -5.26
C VAL A 136 4.90 -1.47 -6.66
N VAL A 137 3.64 -1.90 -6.75
CA VAL A 137 2.89 -2.06 -8.01
C VAL A 137 1.49 -1.47 -7.89
N GLY A 138 0.97 -0.95 -9.00
CA GLY A 138 -0.33 -0.29 -9.03
C GLY A 138 -1.51 -1.23 -8.79
N PRO A 139 -2.70 -0.67 -8.52
CA PRO A 139 -3.86 -1.43 -8.06
C PRO A 139 -4.48 -2.35 -9.12
N GLN A 140 -4.12 -2.16 -10.38
CA GLN A 140 -4.60 -2.90 -11.55
C GLN A 140 -3.44 -3.44 -12.41
N ASP A 141 -2.20 -3.16 -12.01
CA ASP A 141 -1.03 -3.55 -12.78
C ASP A 141 -0.72 -5.04 -12.57
N PRO A 142 -0.20 -5.75 -13.59
CA PRO A 142 0.13 -7.15 -13.45
C PRO A 142 1.30 -7.34 -12.46
N ILE A 143 1.18 -8.34 -11.58
CA ILE A 143 2.25 -8.76 -10.68
C ILE A 143 3.13 -9.77 -11.42
N PRO A 144 4.44 -9.52 -11.57
CA PRO A 144 5.34 -10.39 -12.33
C PRO A 144 5.60 -11.73 -11.60
N TYR A 145 5.28 -12.84 -12.27
CA TYR A 145 5.68 -14.17 -11.83
C TYR A 145 7.14 -14.47 -12.19
N ARG A 146 7.94 -14.93 -11.23
CA ARG A 146 9.39 -15.11 -11.39
C ARG A 146 9.78 -16.59 -11.31
N PRO A 147 9.70 -17.36 -12.41
CA PRO A 147 10.01 -18.78 -12.38
C PRO A 147 11.45 -19.07 -11.95
N TRP A 148 12.37 -18.14 -12.22
CA TRP A 148 13.77 -18.21 -11.81
C TRP A 148 13.99 -18.03 -10.31
N ALA A 149 13.07 -17.31 -9.65
CA ALA A 149 13.13 -17.08 -8.22
C ALA A 149 12.52 -18.27 -7.49
N SER A 150 11.26 -18.60 -7.79
CA SER A 150 10.51 -19.70 -7.17
C SER A 150 9.13 -19.89 -7.81
N GLY A 151 8.53 -21.06 -7.58
CA GLY A 151 7.10 -21.30 -7.76
C GLY A 151 6.22 -21.03 -6.52
N LYS A 152 6.79 -20.56 -5.40
CA LYS A 152 6.09 -20.33 -4.13
C LYS A 152 5.70 -18.86 -3.91
N LEU A 153 5.06 -18.26 -4.92
CA LEU A 153 4.53 -16.90 -4.84
C LEU A 153 3.20 -16.89 -4.05
N ASP A 154 3.15 -16.13 -2.97
CA ASP A 154 2.05 -16.09 -2.02
C ASP A 154 1.41 -14.70 -1.94
N TYR A 155 0.16 -14.64 -1.47
CA TYR A 155 -0.63 -13.44 -1.25
C TYR A 155 -0.81 -13.14 0.24
N GLU A 156 -0.93 -11.86 0.56
CA GLU A 156 -1.12 -11.40 1.94
C GLU A 156 -1.98 -10.13 1.97
N VAL A 157 -3.28 -10.27 2.29
CA VAL A 157 -4.12 -9.09 2.55
C VAL A 157 -3.63 -8.33 3.78
N GLU A 158 -3.39 -7.03 3.64
CA GLU A 158 -2.91 -6.17 4.70
C GLU A 158 -3.57 -4.78 4.68
N LEU A 159 -3.67 -4.18 5.88
CA LEU A 159 -4.00 -2.78 6.07
C LEU A 159 -2.70 -1.96 6.04
N GLY A 160 -2.50 -1.17 4.98
CA GLY A 160 -1.38 -0.22 4.93
C GLY A 160 -1.70 1.05 5.72
N ILE A 161 -0.90 1.38 6.72
CA ILE A 161 -1.01 2.61 7.52
C ILE A 161 -0.10 3.67 6.88
N VAL A 162 -0.67 4.76 6.36
CA VAL A 162 0.06 5.83 5.71
C VAL A 162 0.41 6.91 6.73
N ILE A 163 1.71 7.17 6.92
CA ILE A 163 2.20 8.19 7.83
C ILE A 163 2.03 9.57 7.20
N GLY A 164 1.34 10.48 7.89
CA GLY A 164 1.08 11.85 7.45
C GLY A 164 2.00 12.89 8.08
N ARG A 165 2.49 12.61 9.29
CA ARG A 165 3.37 13.51 10.04
C ARG A 165 4.59 12.77 10.54
N ARG A 166 5.72 13.47 10.61
CA ARG A 166 6.98 12.93 11.11
C ARG A 166 6.81 12.42 12.54
N ALA A 167 7.06 11.13 12.78
CA ALA A 167 6.95 10.49 14.09
C ALA A 167 8.29 9.91 14.55
N ARG A 168 8.67 10.18 15.80
CA ARG A 168 9.83 9.58 16.47
C ARG A 168 9.53 9.41 17.95
N CYS A 169 9.70 8.20 18.46
CA CYS A 169 9.41 7.82 19.86
C CYS A 169 8.02 8.29 20.32
N VAL A 170 7.01 8.08 19.47
CA VAL A 170 5.63 8.49 19.73
C VAL A 170 4.94 7.45 20.62
N ALA A 171 4.23 7.90 21.65
CA ALA A 171 3.44 7.02 22.50
C ALA A 171 2.19 6.51 21.77
N ALA A 172 1.73 5.28 22.06
CA ALA A 172 0.54 4.69 21.42
C ALA A 172 -0.73 5.56 21.54
N ALA A 173 -0.88 6.32 22.62
CA ALA A 173 -1.99 7.24 22.83
C ALA A 173 -2.07 8.34 21.74
N ASP A 174 -0.91 8.81 21.27
CA ASP A 174 -0.79 9.90 20.30
C ASP A 174 -0.56 9.39 18.87
N ALA A 175 -0.30 8.09 18.71
CA ALA A 175 0.10 7.46 17.45
C ALA A 175 -0.78 7.82 16.24
N LEU A 176 -2.11 7.86 16.43
CA LEU A 176 -3.03 8.14 15.33
C LEU A 176 -2.90 9.57 14.81
N ASP A 177 -2.38 10.53 15.57
CA ASP A 177 -2.18 11.92 15.10
C ASP A 177 -1.07 12.06 14.07
N PHE A 178 -0.27 11.01 13.91
CA PHE A 178 0.78 10.92 12.89
C PHE A 178 0.34 10.12 11.66
N VAL A 179 -0.83 9.47 11.71
CA VAL A 179 -1.39 8.69 10.60
C VAL A 179 -2.26 9.60 9.74
N PHE A 180 -1.94 9.69 8.45
CA PHE A 180 -2.80 10.38 7.47
C PHE A 180 -4.05 9.55 7.18
N GLY A 181 -3.86 8.26 6.95
CA GLY A 181 -4.94 7.37 6.52
C GLY A 181 -4.46 5.96 6.25
N TYR A 182 -5.26 5.24 5.48
CA TYR A 182 -5.11 3.81 5.26
C TYR A 182 -5.29 3.44 3.79
N THR A 183 -4.59 2.41 3.34
CA THR A 183 -4.70 1.83 1.98
C THR A 183 -4.77 0.31 2.07
N VAL A 184 -5.27 -0.37 1.04
CA VAL A 184 -5.11 -1.83 0.95
C VAL A 184 -3.72 -2.14 0.48
N VAL A 185 -3.13 -3.21 1.01
CA VAL A 185 -1.87 -3.77 0.55
C VAL A 185 -2.04 -5.26 0.30
N ASN A 186 -1.46 -5.75 -0.80
CA ASN A 186 -1.15 -7.16 -0.98
C ASN A 186 0.36 -7.37 -0.79
N ASP A 187 0.80 -7.81 0.39
CA ASP A 187 2.22 -8.00 0.73
C ASP A 187 2.78 -9.35 0.28
N MET A 188 2.90 -9.49 -1.04
CA MET A 188 3.26 -10.75 -1.66
C MET A 188 4.61 -11.27 -1.17
N ALA A 189 4.72 -12.59 -1.09
CA ALA A 189 5.91 -13.26 -0.58
C ALA A 189 6.36 -14.39 -1.48
N ILE A 190 7.67 -14.57 -1.63
CA ILE A 190 8.27 -15.74 -2.26
C ILE A 190 8.82 -16.64 -1.15
N ARG A 191 8.05 -17.68 -0.80
CA ARG A 191 8.18 -18.34 0.52
C ARG A 191 9.44 -19.15 0.72
N ASP A 192 9.97 -19.81 -0.30
CA ASP A 192 11.25 -20.53 -0.19
C ASP A 192 12.48 -19.60 -0.15
N ARG A 193 12.34 -18.34 -0.57
CA ARG A 193 13.36 -17.30 -0.37
C ARG A 193 13.24 -16.66 1.01
N GLN A 194 12.03 -16.61 1.57
CA GLN A 194 11.78 -16.11 2.91
C GLN A 194 12.14 -17.14 3.99
N LEU A 195 11.57 -18.34 3.87
CA LEU A 195 11.59 -19.44 4.83
C LEU A 195 12.40 -20.60 4.26
N PHE A 196 13.60 -20.78 4.76
CA PHE A 196 14.45 -21.92 4.43
C PHE A 196 15.25 -22.35 5.66
N ALA A 197 15.63 -23.62 5.71
CA ALA A 197 16.40 -24.17 6.81
C ALA A 197 17.82 -23.57 6.83
N TYR A 198 18.24 -23.12 8.01
CA TYR A 198 19.59 -22.63 8.24
C TYR A 198 20.45 -23.65 8.95
N ASP A 199 21.75 -23.57 8.70
CA ASP A 199 22.73 -24.18 9.58
C ASP A 199 22.66 -23.49 10.96
N PRO A 200 22.32 -24.24 12.03
CA PRO A 200 22.16 -23.69 13.37
C PRO A 200 23.47 -23.13 13.96
N THR A 201 24.61 -23.35 13.30
CA THR A 201 25.91 -22.82 13.73
C THR A 201 26.25 -21.44 13.14
N THR A 202 25.36 -20.87 12.32
CA THR A 202 25.59 -19.62 11.61
C THR A 202 24.55 -18.55 11.95
N PHE A 203 24.99 -17.30 12.05
CA PHE A 203 24.14 -16.14 12.27
C PHE A 203 23.79 -15.47 10.94
N HIS A 204 22.50 -15.22 10.71
CA HIS A 204 21.99 -14.62 9.47
C HIS A 204 21.26 -13.32 9.78
N VAL A 205 21.57 -12.27 9.02
CA VAL A 205 20.80 -11.03 9.00
C VAL A 205 20.16 -10.93 7.63
N LYS A 206 18.83 -10.97 7.59
CA LYS A 206 18.05 -10.83 6.36
C LYS A 206 17.37 -9.47 6.32
N TYR A 207 17.22 -8.96 5.11
CA TYR A 207 16.54 -7.70 4.86
C TYR A 207 15.31 -7.95 3.97
N GLY A 208 14.38 -8.75 4.48
CA GLY A 208 13.15 -9.07 3.76
C GLY A 208 13.33 -9.99 2.56
N ASP A 209 14.27 -10.94 2.60
CA ASP A 209 14.40 -11.98 1.57
C ASP A 209 13.04 -12.63 1.28
N GLY A 210 12.68 -12.76 0.01
CA GLY A 210 11.34 -13.22 -0.39
C GLY A 210 10.26 -12.14 -0.40
N LYS A 211 10.46 -11.00 0.27
CA LYS A 211 9.51 -9.89 0.37
C LYS A 211 9.88 -8.70 -0.52
N VAL A 212 11.16 -8.42 -0.73
CA VAL A 212 11.66 -7.18 -1.38
C VAL A 212 11.83 -7.24 -2.91
N PHE A 213 11.21 -8.21 -3.59
CA PHE A 213 11.25 -8.26 -5.06
C PHE A 213 10.50 -7.06 -5.67
N ASP A 214 10.94 -6.58 -6.84
CA ASP A 214 10.27 -5.49 -7.55
C ASP A 214 8.78 -5.83 -7.83
N ALA A 215 7.89 -4.84 -7.80
CA ALA A 215 6.46 -5.04 -8.08
C ALA A 215 5.80 -6.22 -7.31
N ASN A 216 6.20 -6.43 -6.05
CA ASN A 216 5.74 -7.49 -5.15
C ASN A 216 4.92 -6.95 -3.96
N SER A 217 4.42 -5.72 -4.08
CA SER A 217 3.52 -5.07 -3.12
C SER A 217 2.49 -4.22 -3.86
N ALA A 218 1.30 -4.77 -4.06
CA ALA A 218 0.22 -4.01 -4.67
C ALA A 218 -0.42 -3.09 -3.63
N LEU A 219 -0.55 -1.80 -3.95
CA LEU A 219 -1.12 -0.78 -3.06
C LEU A 219 -2.32 -0.09 -3.72
N GLY A 220 -3.39 0.15 -2.95
CA GLY A 220 -4.50 1.02 -3.35
C GLY A 220 -5.90 0.44 -3.13
N PRO A 221 -6.91 0.78 -3.96
CA PRO A 221 -6.85 1.75 -5.07
C PRO A 221 -6.73 3.21 -4.61
N ALA A 222 -7.02 3.48 -3.34
CA ALA A 222 -7.01 4.82 -2.76
C ALA A 222 -6.40 4.81 -1.35
N ILE A 223 -5.99 5.98 -0.88
CA ILE A 223 -5.70 6.23 0.54
C ILE A 223 -6.91 6.91 1.16
N VAL A 224 -7.57 6.22 2.09
CA VAL A 224 -8.71 6.75 2.84
C VAL A 224 -8.20 7.43 4.10
N SER A 225 -8.47 8.72 4.27
CA SER A 225 -7.99 9.47 5.42
C SER A 225 -8.56 8.93 6.73
N ARG A 226 -7.80 9.11 7.81
CA ARG A 226 -8.13 8.59 9.14
C ARG A 226 -9.53 9.00 9.62
N ASP A 227 -9.98 10.21 9.29
CA ASP A 227 -11.32 10.70 9.63
C ASP A 227 -12.47 9.90 8.98
N GLU A 228 -12.22 9.20 7.86
CA GLU A 228 -13.18 8.30 7.23
C GLU A 228 -13.09 6.84 7.74
N VAL A 229 -12.09 6.53 8.57
CA VAL A 229 -11.88 5.21 9.18
C VAL A 229 -11.79 5.38 10.70
N PRO A 230 -12.94 5.55 11.39
CA PRO A 230 -12.95 5.88 12.81
C PRO A 230 -12.42 4.75 13.71
N ASP A 231 -12.57 3.48 13.27
CA ASP A 231 -12.06 2.31 13.98
C ASP A 231 -11.20 1.43 13.05
N PRO A 232 -9.87 1.64 13.00
CA PRO A 232 -8.99 0.84 12.17
C PRO A 232 -8.77 -0.59 12.71
N MET A 233 -9.23 -0.87 13.94
CA MET A 233 -9.15 -2.18 14.57
C MET A 233 -10.40 -3.03 14.36
N ASN A 234 -11.32 -2.62 13.49
CA ASN A 234 -12.51 -3.41 13.15
C ASN A 234 -12.88 -3.34 11.66
N LEU A 235 -11.92 -3.65 10.79
CA LEU A 235 -12.10 -3.66 9.35
C LEU A 235 -12.10 -5.11 8.84
N PRO A 236 -13.15 -5.57 8.13
CA PRO A 236 -13.13 -6.89 7.51
C PRO A 236 -12.06 -6.93 6.40
N MET A 237 -11.36 -8.06 6.29
CA MET A 237 -10.26 -8.25 5.36
C MET A 237 -10.48 -9.53 4.58
N SER A 238 -10.28 -9.50 3.26
CA SER A 238 -10.37 -10.71 2.45
C SER A 238 -9.38 -10.73 1.30
N CYS A 239 -8.98 -11.94 0.93
CA CYS A 239 -8.23 -12.23 -0.27
C CYS A 239 -8.91 -13.37 -1.03
N SER A 240 -9.09 -13.22 -2.33
CA SER A 240 -9.58 -14.28 -3.21
C SER A 240 -8.69 -14.46 -4.43
N VAL A 241 -8.51 -15.71 -4.85
CA VAL A 241 -7.76 -16.08 -6.06
C VAL A 241 -8.73 -16.76 -7.02
N ASP A 242 -8.88 -16.22 -8.23
CA ASP A 242 -9.85 -16.66 -9.25
C ASP A 242 -11.28 -16.82 -8.69
N GLY A 243 -11.67 -15.88 -7.80
CA GLY A 243 -12.98 -15.86 -7.15
C GLY A 243 -13.12 -16.78 -5.93
N ALA A 244 -12.16 -17.65 -5.64
CA ALA A 244 -12.16 -18.49 -4.44
C ALA A 244 -11.54 -17.73 -3.25
N ILE A 245 -12.32 -17.54 -2.18
CA ILE A 245 -11.84 -16.89 -0.94
C ILE A 245 -10.76 -17.76 -0.29
N ARG A 246 -9.62 -17.13 0.03
CA ARG A 246 -8.44 -17.75 0.64
C ARG A 246 -8.16 -17.21 2.04
N GLN A 247 -8.28 -15.90 2.21
CA GLN A 247 -8.23 -15.22 3.51
C GLN A 247 -9.57 -14.52 3.76
N ASP A 248 -10.09 -14.63 4.97
CA ASP A 248 -11.32 -13.98 5.44
C ASP A 248 -11.18 -13.75 6.96
N SER A 249 -10.95 -12.49 7.35
CA SER A 249 -10.67 -12.13 8.74
C SER A 249 -11.03 -10.66 9.00
N ASN A 250 -10.50 -10.11 10.08
CA ASN A 250 -10.76 -8.74 10.50
C ASN A 250 -9.57 -8.18 11.30
N THR A 251 -9.29 -6.88 11.18
CA THR A 251 -8.18 -6.22 11.89
C THR A 251 -8.28 -6.33 13.42
N ARG A 252 -9.45 -6.65 13.99
CA ARG A 252 -9.59 -6.96 15.43
C ARG A 252 -8.79 -8.19 15.89
N SER A 253 -8.35 -9.01 14.94
CA SER A 253 -7.50 -10.19 15.19
C SER A 253 -6.01 -9.85 15.29
N TYR A 254 -5.62 -8.57 15.12
CA TYR A 254 -4.25 -8.11 15.35
C TYR A 254 -3.79 -8.44 16.78
N ILE A 255 -2.49 -8.77 16.91
CA ILE A 255 -1.84 -9.01 18.21
C ILE A 255 -1.36 -7.68 18.80
N TRP A 256 -0.77 -6.83 17.96
CA TRP A 256 -0.41 -5.45 18.20
C TRP A 256 -1.16 -4.58 17.20
N GLY A 257 -2.02 -3.69 17.69
CA GLY A 257 -2.84 -2.84 16.87
C GLY A 257 -2.07 -1.69 16.21
N VAL A 258 -2.81 -0.86 15.47
CA VAL A 258 -2.27 0.29 14.72
C VAL A 258 -1.46 1.24 15.60
N ARG A 259 -1.92 1.49 16.83
CA ARG A 259 -1.26 2.41 17.76
C ARG A 259 0.06 1.84 18.27
N GLU A 260 0.05 0.56 18.64
CA GLU A 260 1.19 -0.16 19.18
C GLU A 260 2.29 -0.33 18.12
N VAL A 261 1.94 -0.62 16.86
CA VAL A 261 2.96 -0.75 15.80
C VAL A 261 3.59 0.60 15.45
N VAL A 262 2.82 1.69 15.44
CA VAL A 262 3.37 3.04 15.23
C VAL A 262 4.31 3.42 16.38
N GLU A 263 3.91 3.18 17.64
CA GLU A 263 4.78 3.40 18.80
C GLU A 263 6.07 2.59 18.68
N TYR A 264 5.95 1.28 18.45
CA TYR A 264 7.08 0.37 18.36
C TYR A 264 8.06 0.78 17.25
N TYR A 265 7.58 0.96 16.01
CA TYR A 265 8.48 1.31 14.91
C TYR A 265 9.04 2.72 15.04
N SER A 266 8.26 3.67 15.55
CA SER A 266 8.76 5.04 15.77
C SER A 266 9.85 5.12 16.85
N SER A 267 9.97 4.12 17.75
CA SER A 267 11.05 4.07 18.73
C SER A 267 12.42 3.78 18.09
N MET A 268 12.42 3.06 16.96
CA MET A 268 13.62 2.62 16.25
C MET A 268 13.96 3.51 15.06
N ILE A 269 12.97 3.84 14.24
CA ILE A 269 13.11 4.63 13.01
C ILE A 269 12.26 5.89 13.10
N THR A 270 12.76 6.99 12.54
CA THR A 270 11.89 8.15 12.30
C THR A 270 10.95 7.79 11.16
N LEU A 271 9.64 7.80 11.40
CA LEU A 271 8.63 7.59 10.37
C LEU A 271 8.37 8.93 9.68
N GLU A 272 8.70 9.03 8.39
CA GLU A 272 8.49 10.25 7.61
C GLU A 272 7.10 10.28 6.97
N PRO A 273 6.53 11.47 6.69
CA PRO A 273 5.34 11.58 5.86
C PRO A 273 5.53 10.85 4.52
N GLY A 274 4.56 9.99 4.20
CA GLY A 274 4.57 9.13 3.03
C GLY A 274 5.20 7.75 3.24
N PHE A 275 5.73 7.43 4.42
CA PHE A 275 6.03 6.04 4.78
C PHE A 275 4.74 5.25 4.93
N VAL A 276 4.81 3.95 4.66
CA VAL A 276 3.70 3.01 4.86
C VAL A 276 4.13 1.94 5.85
N ILE A 277 3.29 1.66 6.84
CA ILE A 277 3.46 0.50 7.73
C ILE A 277 2.48 -0.59 7.28
N CYS A 278 2.99 -1.80 7.06
CA CYS A 278 2.21 -3.02 6.77
C CYS A 278 2.30 -3.93 8.01
N PRO A 279 1.30 -3.95 8.91
CA PRO A 279 1.44 -4.58 10.22
C PRO A 279 1.48 -6.11 10.20
N GLY A 280 1.09 -6.76 9.11
CA GLY A 280 0.95 -8.21 8.98
C GLY A 280 -0.40 -8.61 8.38
N THR A 281 -0.48 -9.88 8.00
CA THR A 281 -1.62 -10.50 7.29
C THR A 281 -2.34 -11.55 8.15
N PRO A 282 -3.66 -11.76 7.98
CA PRO A 282 -4.39 -12.83 8.65
C PRO A 282 -4.05 -14.22 8.11
N GLY A 283 -4.53 -15.25 8.80
CA GLY A 283 -4.41 -16.64 8.34
C GLY A 283 -5.08 -16.89 6.98
N GLY A 284 -4.63 -17.95 6.30
CA GLY A 284 -5.14 -18.38 5.00
C GLY A 284 -4.18 -18.11 3.82
N CYS A 285 -2.93 -17.74 4.11
CA CYS A 285 -1.87 -17.65 3.11
C CYS A 285 -1.52 -19.06 2.56
N ALA A 286 -1.01 -19.14 1.34
CA ALA A 286 -0.65 -20.42 0.74
C ALA A 286 0.37 -21.21 1.57
N VAL A 287 1.31 -20.50 2.22
CA VAL A 287 2.32 -21.07 3.11
C VAL A 287 1.73 -21.91 4.25
N GLY A 288 0.52 -21.63 4.71
CA GLY A 288 -0.15 -22.39 5.78
C GLY A 288 -0.44 -23.84 5.41
N SER A 289 -0.41 -24.16 4.11
CA SER A 289 -0.59 -25.51 3.56
C SER A 289 0.71 -26.18 3.09
N ASP A 290 1.85 -25.49 3.17
CA ASP A 290 3.14 -25.97 2.66
C ASP A 290 4.01 -26.54 3.79
N PRO A 291 4.13 -27.88 3.93
CA PRO A 291 4.91 -28.48 4.99
C PRO A 291 6.41 -28.18 4.90
N GLU A 292 6.96 -27.88 3.72
CA GLU A 292 8.37 -27.52 3.57
C GLU A 292 8.67 -26.14 4.18
N CYS A 293 7.65 -25.27 4.24
CA CYS A 293 7.73 -23.94 4.85
C CYS A 293 7.08 -23.90 6.25
N GLY A 294 6.74 -25.06 6.83
CA GLY A 294 6.18 -25.18 8.19
C GLY A 294 4.65 -25.07 8.28
N GLY A 295 3.94 -25.04 7.16
CA GLY A 295 2.48 -25.11 7.08
C GLY A 295 1.94 -26.43 7.67
N ARG A 296 0.74 -26.37 8.22
CA ARG A 296 0.12 -27.49 8.97
C ARG A 296 -1.23 -27.93 8.45
N HIS A 297 -1.81 -27.21 7.49
CA HIS A 297 -3.13 -27.54 6.95
C HIS A 297 -3.03 -28.27 5.62
N ALA A 298 -4.08 -29.03 5.30
CA ALA A 298 -4.19 -29.62 3.98
C ALA A 298 -4.46 -28.52 2.95
N PRO A 299 -3.81 -28.54 1.77
CA PRO A 299 -4.06 -27.56 0.73
C PRO A 299 -5.48 -27.72 0.19
N ARG A 300 -6.12 -26.58 -0.11
CA ARG A 300 -7.43 -26.49 -0.76
C ARG A 300 -7.38 -26.88 -2.25
N ASP A 301 -6.19 -26.89 -2.84
CA ASP A 301 -5.91 -27.25 -4.24
C ASP A 301 -4.88 -28.39 -4.28
N PRO A 302 -5.12 -29.50 -5.01
CA PRO A 302 -4.17 -30.61 -5.13
C PRO A 302 -2.81 -30.22 -5.77
N HIS A 303 -2.73 -29.07 -6.44
CA HIS A 303 -1.52 -28.53 -7.04
C HIS A 303 -0.84 -27.46 -6.16
N GLY A 304 -1.29 -27.28 -4.91
CA GLY A 304 -0.80 -26.27 -3.98
C GLY A 304 -1.53 -24.92 -4.10
N GLU A 305 -1.42 -24.11 -3.05
CA GLU A 305 -2.17 -22.84 -2.93
C GLU A 305 -1.40 -21.61 -3.44
N TYR A 306 -0.15 -21.77 -3.88
CA TYR A 306 0.65 -20.69 -4.43
C TYR A 306 0.14 -20.21 -5.79
N LEU A 307 0.38 -18.93 -6.05
CA LEU A 307 -0.05 -18.21 -7.24
C LEU A 307 0.72 -18.65 -8.47
N ARG A 308 0.01 -18.74 -9.60
CA ARG A 308 0.52 -19.15 -10.91
C ARG A 308 0.22 -18.08 -11.96
N PRO A 309 0.99 -18.03 -13.06
CA PRO A 309 0.70 -17.15 -14.19
C PRO A 309 -0.75 -17.27 -14.69
N GLY A 310 -1.37 -16.13 -14.97
CA GLY A 310 -2.74 -16.01 -15.46
C GLY A 310 -3.82 -15.97 -14.37
N GLN A 311 -3.48 -16.21 -13.11
CA GLN A 311 -4.46 -16.11 -12.02
C GLN A 311 -4.74 -14.65 -11.66
N SER A 312 -5.95 -14.37 -11.18
CA SER A 312 -6.34 -13.06 -10.66
C SER A 312 -6.43 -13.10 -9.14
N VAL A 313 -5.78 -12.15 -8.47
CA VAL A 313 -5.83 -11.96 -7.02
C VAL A 313 -6.62 -10.70 -6.72
N MET A 314 -7.64 -10.82 -5.87
CA MET A 314 -8.40 -9.69 -5.35
C MET A 314 -8.22 -9.58 -3.84
N VAL A 315 -7.86 -8.40 -3.37
CA VAL A 315 -7.56 -8.12 -1.97
C VAL A 315 -8.40 -6.95 -1.51
N ALA A 316 -9.15 -7.09 -0.42
CA ALA A 316 -10.08 -6.08 0.06
C ALA A 316 -9.93 -5.80 1.55
N VAL A 317 -10.07 -4.53 1.92
CA VAL A 317 -10.24 -4.09 3.30
C VAL A 317 -11.49 -3.21 3.38
N GLY A 318 -12.42 -3.58 4.23
CA GLY A 318 -13.72 -2.91 4.37
C GLY A 318 -13.56 -1.43 4.71
N GLY A 319 -14.38 -0.60 4.07
CA GLY A 319 -14.31 0.86 4.23
C GLY A 319 -13.16 1.55 3.47
N ILE A 320 -12.20 0.79 2.95
CA ILE A 320 -11.04 1.33 2.22
C ILE A 320 -11.16 1.09 0.72
N GLY A 321 -11.24 -0.17 0.30
CA GLY A 321 -11.35 -0.51 -1.11
C GLY A 321 -10.92 -1.94 -1.43
N THR A 322 -10.77 -2.20 -2.73
CA THR A 322 -10.39 -3.51 -3.28
C THR A 322 -9.37 -3.34 -4.38
N LEU A 323 -8.30 -4.13 -4.30
CA LEU A 323 -7.28 -4.32 -5.33
C LEU A 323 -7.62 -5.52 -6.21
N ARG A 324 -7.24 -5.45 -7.47
CA ARG A 324 -7.29 -6.60 -8.38
C ARG A 324 -6.08 -6.60 -9.27
N ASN A 325 -5.21 -7.58 -9.11
CA ASN A 325 -4.04 -7.77 -9.94
C ASN A 325 -4.12 -9.13 -10.66
N GLU A 326 -3.58 -9.19 -11.87
CA GLU A 326 -3.32 -10.45 -12.56
C GLU A 326 -1.87 -10.86 -12.35
N ILE A 327 -1.61 -12.16 -12.23
CA ILE A 327 -0.26 -12.70 -12.17
C ILE A 327 0.27 -12.81 -13.59
N GLY A 328 1.03 -11.79 -14.00
CA GLY A 328 1.58 -11.66 -15.34
C GLY A 328 2.84 -12.49 -15.56
N PRO A 329 3.26 -12.66 -16.83
CA PRO A 329 4.60 -13.18 -17.11
C PRO A 329 5.65 -12.25 -16.51
N GLY A 330 6.62 -12.79 -15.78
CA GLY A 330 7.73 -11.98 -15.28
C GLY A 330 8.62 -11.45 -16.40
N PRO A 331 9.50 -10.48 -16.10
CA PRO A 331 10.50 -10.03 -17.05
C PRO A 331 11.34 -11.22 -17.53
N ALA A 332 11.63 -11.25 -18.84
CA ALA A 332 12.52 -12.26 -19.42
C ALA A 332 13.92 -12.15 -18.79
N GLU A 333 14.52 -13.29 -18.45
CA GLU A 333 15.88 -13.32 -17.90
C GLU A 333 16.90 -12.71 -18.88
N GLY A 334 17.88 -11.96 -18.35
CA GLY A 334 19.13 -11.66 -19.08
C GLY A 334 19.21 -10.34 -19.85
N GLY A 335 18.20 -9.48 -19.80
CA GLY A 335 18.30 -8.11 -20.33
C GLY A 335 18.97 -7.18 -19.32
N ALA A 336 20.28 -7.01 -19.37
CA ALA A 336 20.91 -5.90 -18.68
C ALA A 336 20.29 -4.59 -19.18
N THR A 337 19.52 -3.89 -18.35
CA THR A 337 19.08 -2.52 -18.64
C THR A 337 20.25 -1.57 -18.38
N GLY A 338 21.30 -1.70 -19.19
CA GLY A 338 22.32 -0.68 -19.29
C GLY A 338 21.75 0.46 -20.13
N GLN A 339 21.31 1.53 -19.48
CA GLN A 339 21.28 2.83 -20.15
C GLN A 339 22.69 3.09 -20.66
N ALA A 340 22.83 3.22 -21.98
CA ALA A 340 24.05 3.71 -22.59
C ALA A 340 24.38 5.05 -21.92
N ALA A 341 25.39 5.05 -21.05
CA ALA A 341 26.06 6.26 -20.65
C ALA A 341 26.51 6.93 -21.95
N THR A 342 25.93 8.09 -22.25
CA THR A 342 26.39 8.95 -23.32
C THR A 342 27.84 9.28 -23.06
N GLU A 343 28.74 8.58 -23.76
CA GLU A 343 30.09 9.05 -23.99
C GLU A 343 30.00 10.42 -24.67
N THR A 344 30.33 11.46 -23.91
CA THR A 344 30.82 12.70 -24.49
C THR A 344 32.23 12.88 -23.97
N LEU A 345 33.18 12.26 -24.69
CA LEU A 345 34.58 12.64 -24.67
C LEU A 345 34.90 13.32 -26.00
N SER A 346 35.59 14.45 -25.87
CA SER A 346 36.16 15.38 -26.86
C SER A 346 35.28 16.54 -27.33
#